data_AF-A0A0K2ZXB1-F1
#
_entry.id   AF-A0A0K2ZXB1-F1
#
_cell.length_a   1.000
_cell.length_b   1.000
_cell.length_c   1.000
_cell.angle_alpha   90.00
_cell.angle_beta   90.00
_cell.angle_gamma   90.00
#
_symmetry.space_group_name_H-M   'P 1'
#
loop_
_entity.id
_entity.type
_entity.pdbx_description
1 polymer ?
#
loop_
_entity_poly.entity_id
_entity_poly.type
_entity_poly.pdbx_seq_one_letter_code
_entity_poly.pdbx_strand_id
1 'polypeptide(L)' 'MSLTQEQLRILQDIHATRAVSEAETAWAVRENYAAQGEDGDLALSQKGLQAIDGGET' A
#
# COMPACT_ATOMS: atom_id res chain seq x y z
N MET A 1 14.08 5.26 -6.72
CA MET A 1 13.68 6.06 -5.55
C MET A 1 13.13 5.11 -4.53
N SER A 2 13.63 5.15 -3.29
CA SER A 2 13.12 4.32 -2.20
C SER A 2 11.87 4.97 -1.61
N LEU A 3 10.94 4.16 -1.12
CA LEU A 3 9.77 4.66 -0.40
C LEU A 3 10.20 5.32 0.91
N THR A 4 9.45 6.34 1.33
CA THR A 4 9.62 6.91 2.67
C THR A 4 9.07 5.95 3.73
N GLN A 5 9.46 6.15 4.99
CA GLN A 5 8.96 5.34 6.10
C GLN A 5 7.44 5.49 6.28
N GLU A 6 6.89 6.67 5.97
CA GLU A 6 5.44 6.89 5.97
C GLU A 6 4.74 6.11 4.86
N GLN A 7 5.30 6.12 3.64
CA GLN A 7 4.77 5.32 2.54
C GLN A 7 4.82 3.82 2.84
N LEU A 8 5.91 3.33 3.42
CA LEU A 8 6.01 1.92 3.85
C LEU A 8 4.96 1.58 4.91
N ARG A 9 4.75 2.47 5.89
CA ARG A 9 3.70 2.31 6.90
C ARG A 9 2.31 2.21 6.27
N ILE A 10 1.99 3.09 5.32
CA ILE A 10 0.70 3.05 4.60
C ILE A 10 0.51 1.68 3.94
N LEU A 11 1.52 1.17 3.23
CA LEU A 11 1.43 -0.14 2.58
C LEU A 11 1.26 -1.28 3.60
N GLN A 12 1.93 -1.20 4.75
CA GLN A 12 1.76 -2.17 5.84
C GLN A 12 0.37 -2.12 6.46
N ASP A 13 -0.20 -0.92 6.67
CA ASP A 13 -1.55 -0.74 7.19
C ASP A 13 -2.59 -1.29 6.19
N ILE A 14 -2.42 -1.04 4.88
CA ILE A 14 -3.26 -1.65 3.83
C ILE A 14 -3.16 -3.18 3.85
N HIS A 15 -1.93 -3.73 3.92
CA HIS A 15 -1.71 -5.18 3.98
C HIS A 15 -2.35 -5.83 5.21
N ALA A 16 -2.31 -5.13 6.35
CA ALA A 16 -2.90 -5.56 7.60
C ALA A 16 -4.41 -5.27 7.69
N THR A 17 -5.05 -4.88 6.58
CA THR A 17 -6.47 -4.50 6.47
C THR A 17 -6.91 -3.45 7.50
N ARG A 18 -5.98 -2.56 7.88
CA ARG A 18 -6.25 -1.46 8.80
C ARG A 18 -6.81 -0.26 8.05
N ALA A 19 -7.56 0.56 8.77
CA ALA A 19 -8.10 1.79 8.24
C ALA A 19 -6.96 2.74 7.83
N VAL A 20 -7.00 3.19 6.58
CA VAL A 20 -6.14 4.24 6.03
C VAL A 20 -7.02 5.38 5.49
N SER A 21 -6.48 6.59 5.44
CA SER A 21 -7.16 7.78 4.97
C SER A 21 -7.37 7.73 3.45
N GLU A 22 -8.37 8.45 2.94
CA GLU A 22 -8.60 8.57 1.49
C GLU A 22 -7.36 9.04 0.71
N ALA A 23 -6.58 9.98 1.27
CA ALA A 23 -5.35 10.45 0.64
C ALA A 23 -4.28 9.35 0.52
N GLU A 24 -4.17 8.49 1.53
CA GLU A 24 -3.23 7.38 1.59
C GLU A 24 -3.63 6.29 0.59
N THR A 25 -4.94 5.96 0.55
CA THR A 25 -5.54 5.08 -0.46
C THR A 25 -5.31 5.59 -1.88
N ALA A 26 -5.65 6.86 -2.13
CA ALA A 26 -5.51 7.47 -3.46
C ALA A 26 -4.05 7.48 -3.93
N TRP A 27 -3.11 7.75 -3.02
CA TRP A 27 -1.68 7.64 -3.32
C TRP A 27 -1.27 6.21 -3.68
N ALA A 28 -1.63 5.22 -2.86
CA ALA A 28 -1.24 3.83 -3.08
C ALA A 28 -1.81 3.27 -4.39
N VAL A 29 -3.05 3.64 -4.73
CA VAL A 29 -3.69 3.27 -6.00
C VAL A 29 -3.03 3.98 -7.19
N ARG A 30 -2.82 5.30 -7.09
CA ARG A 30 -2.19 6.11 -8.14
C ARG A 30 -0.79 5.60 -8.49
N GLU A 31 -0.01 5.25 -7.49
CA GLU A 31 1.36 4.74 -7.65
C GLU A 31 1.42 3.23 -7.94
N ASN A 32 0.26 2.59 -8.10
CA ASN A 32 0.09 1.17 -8.41
C ASN A 32 0.62 0.22 -7.32
N TYR A 33 0.72 0.68 -6.07
CA TYR A 33 1.06 -0.16 -4.92
C TYR A 33 -0.16 -0.88 -4.32
N ALA A 34 -1.36 -0.34 -4.52
CA ALA A 34 -2.61 -0.96 -4.11
C ALA A 34 -3.64 -0.92 -5.24
N ALA A 35 -4.67 -1.75 -5.14
CA ALA A 35 -5.82 -1.77 -6.02
C ALA A 35 -7.10 -1.93 -5.20
N GLN A 36 -8.17 -1.29 -5.66
CA GLN A 36 -9.51 -1.52 -5.13
C GLN A 36 -10.10 -2.77 -5.79
N GLY A 37 -10.58 -3.70 -4.97
CA GLY A 37 -11.38 -4.84 -5.39
C GLY A 37 -12.82 -4.45 -5.73
N GLU A 38 -13.57 -5.39 -6.28
CA GLU A 38 -14.95 -5.17 -6.75
C GLU A 38 -15.90 -4.71 -5.63
N ASP A 39 -15.67 -5.16 -4.39
CA ASP A 39 -16.45 -4.79 -3.21
C ASP A 39 -15.97 -3.48 -2.54
N GLY A 40 -14.96 -2.81 -3.13
CA GLY A 40 -14.34 -1.60 -2.57
C GLY A 40 -13.25 -1.88 -1.55
N ASP A 41 -12.89 -3.14 -1.33
CA ASP A 41 -11.77 -3.54 -0.48
C ASP A 41 -10.44 -3.08 -1.08
N LEU A 42 -9.52 -2.62 -0.24
CA LEU A 42 -8.21 -2.15 -0.69
C LEU A 42 -7.15 -3.21 -0.38
N ALA A 43 -6.54 -3.75 -1.43
CA ALA A 43 -5.48 -4.75 -1.30
C ALA A 43 -4.19 -4.26 -1.97
N LEU A 44 -3.05 -4.72 -1.44
CA LEU A 44 -1.77 -4.46 -2.09
C LEU A 44 -1.67 -5.16 -3.45
N SER A 45 -1.07 -4.48 -4.41
CA SER A 45 -0.61 -5.11 -5.65
C SER A 45 0.67 -5.89 -5.40
N GLN A 46 1.12 -6.65 -6.39
CA GLN A 46 2.44 -7.32 -6.34
C GLN A 46 3.57 -6.31 -6.05
N LYS A 47 3.51 -5.11 -6.62
CA LYS A 47 4.48 -4.03 -6.37
C LYS A 47 4.43 -3.56 -4.91
N GLY A 48 3.23 -3.43 -4.33
CA GLY A 48 3.03 -3.09 -2.91
C GLY A 48 3.61 -4.15 -1.99
N LEU A 49 3.37 -5.42 -2.29
CA LEU A 49 3.90 -6.55 -1.52
C LEU A 49 5.43 -6.56 -1.55
N GLN A 50 6.05 -6.42 -2.73
CA GLN A 50 7.50 -6.35 -2.85
C GLN A 50 8.12 -5.14 -2.13
N ALA A 51 7.38 -4.03 -2.05
CA ALA A 51 7.84 -2.83 -1.36
C ALA A 51 7.93 -3.01 0.17
N ILE A 52 7.02 -3.80 0.77
CA ILE A 52 7.05 -4.08 2.21
C ILE A 52 7.93 -5.30 2.55
N ASP A 53 8.04 -6.27 1.64
CA ASP A 53 8.88 -7.48 1.77
C ASP A 53 10.37 -7.15 1.56
N GLY A 54 10.70 -6.35 0.54
CA GLY A 54 12.07 -5.92 0.22
C GLY A 54 12.65 -4.85 1.15
N GLY A 55 11.94 -4.49 2.22
CA GLY A 55 12.46 -3.62 3.30
C GLY A 55 13.36 -4.35 4.29
N GLU A 56 13.45 -5.68 4.21
CA GLU A 56 14.33 -6.52 5.02
C GLU A 56 15.61 -6.86 4.23
N THR A 57 16.61 -5.96 4.29
CA THR A 57 18.01 -6.28 3.96
C THR A 57 18.94 -5.73 5.02
#